data_AF-A0AAU6BVL4-F1
#
_entry.id   AF-A0AAU6BVL4-F1
#
_cell.length_a   1.000
_cell.length_b   1.000
_cell.length_c   1.000
_cell.angle_alpha   90.00
_cell.angle_beta   90.00
_cell.angle_gamma   90.00
#
_symmetry.space_group_name_H-M   'P 1'
#
loop_
_entity.id
_entity.type
_entity.pdbx_description
1 polymer ?
#
loop_
_entity_poly.entity_id
_entity_poly.type
_entity_poly.pdbx_seq_one_letter_code
_entity_poly.pdbx_strand_id
1 'polypeptide(L)'
;MAFTRATGKHRRPSRTHRTTVRAASVAALATSGVVGTLAAAPAFAAEPAPEQTGLTPVVAIGDSVADKIDAQAAAQREAAAEQQARETARAKAAAQAKAAREAEARAAREAERKRLNTFVAPVADSYVSTGYKTGGSLWSSGAHTGIDFHASTGTSVHAVGSGTVVEAGWGGSYGNEVVIKMADGMYTMYGHLSSIGVSVGQSVTPGQQIGLSGATGNVTGPHLHFEARTTAEYGSDVDPVAYLRKHGVNV
;
A
#
# COMPACT_ATOMS: atom_id res chain seq x y z
N MET A 1 5.56 -34.54 -56.25
CA MET A 1 4.32 -35.21 -55.81
C MET A 1 3.54 -34.25 -54.95
N ALA A 2 2.41 -33.78 -55.47
CA ALA A 2 1.50 -32.87 -54.79
C ALA A 2 0.52 -33.68 -53.93
N PHE A 3 0.30 -33.28 -52.69
CA PHE A 3 -0.86 -33.71 -51.91
C PHE A 3 -1.72 -32.49 -51.58
N THR A 4 -2.92 -32.51 -52.17
CA THR A 4 -3.99 -31.53 -52.02
C THR A 4 -5.04 -32.04 -51.03
N ARG A 5 -5.45 -31.12 -50.15
CA ARG A 5 -6.75 -30.95 -49.45
C ARG A 5 -7.25 -31.98 -48.43
N ALA A 6 -7.62 -31.43 -47.25
CA ALA A 6 -9.02 -31.37 -46.83
C ALA A 6 -9.30 -30.12 -45.99
N THR A 7 -10.32 -29.35 -46.40
CA THR A 7 -10.86 -28.15 -45.76
C THR A 7 -11.81 -28.53 -44.62
N GLY A 8 -11.46 -28.20 -43.38
CA GLY A 8 -12.32 -28.35 -42.20
C GLY A 8 -13.00 -27.04 -41.81
N LYS A 9 -14.33 -27.08 -41.69
CA LYS A 9 -15.26 -25.96 -41.54
C LYS A 9 -15.13 -25.20 -40.21
N HIS A 10 -15.34 -23.88 -40.33
CA HIS A 10 -15.74 -22.86 -39.35
C HIS A 10 -16.08 -23.30 -37.91
N ARG A 11 -15.48 -22.60 -36.93
CA ARG A 11 -16.19 -22.04 -35.75
C ARG A 11 -15.37 -20.91 -35.08
N ARG A 12 -15.79 -19.67 -35.34
CA ARG A 12 -15.71 -18.49 -34.46
C ARG A 12 -17.00 -17.70 -34.72
N PRO A 13 -17.52 -16.88 -33.79
CA PRO A 13 -17.02 -16.52 -32.46
C PRO A 13 -18.08 -16.75 -31.35
N SER A 14 -17.73 -16.61 -30.08
CA SER A 14 -18.74 -16.26 -29.06
C SER A 14 -18.19 -15.22 -28.11
N ARG A 15 -18.73 -14.01 -28.28
CA ARG A 15 -18.50 -12.83 -27.48
C ARG A 15 -19.52 -12.89 -26.33
N THR A 16 -19.10 -13.26 -25.14
CA THR A 16 -19.97 -13.23 -23.96
C THR A 16 -20.11 -11.78 -23.48
N HIS A 17 -21.18 -11.12 -23.94
CA HIS A 17 -21.73 -9.96 -23.27
C HIS A 17 -22.38 -10.43 -21.96
N ARG A 18 -21.97 -9.84 -20.83
CA ARG A 18 -22.78 -9.83 -19.60
C ARG A 18 -23.32 -8.41 -19.42
N THR A 19 -24.51 -8.21 -19.94
CA THR A 19 -25.42 -7.13 -19.53
C THR A 19 -26.47 -7.74 -18.62
N THR A 20 -26.46 -7.36 -17.35
CA THR A 20 -27.64 -7.46 -16.49
C THR A 20 -27.87 -6.12 -15.83
N VAL A 21 -28.80 -5.38 -16.42
CA VAL A 21 -29.48 -4.24 -15.80
C VAL A 21 -30.27 -4.78 -14.60
N ARG A 22 -30.08 -4.18 -13.42
CA ARG A 22 -31.07 -4.20 -12.33
C ARG A 22 -31.43 -2.76 -12.02
N ALA A 23 -32.58 -2.34 -12.55
CA ALA A 23 -33.34 -1.21 -12.05
C ALA A 23 -34.62 -1.76 -11.44
N ALA A 24 -34.82 -1.51 -10.14
CA ALA A 24 -36.09 -1.54 -9.42
C ALA A 24 -35.81 -0.88 -8.06
N SER A 25 -36.02 0.44 -7.93
CA SER A 25 -37.28 1.04 -7.46
C SER A 25 -37.59 0.69 -5.99
N VAL A 26 -37.19 1.59 -5.08
CA VAL A 26 -37.87 1.76 -3.79
C VAL A 26 -38.29 3.22 -3.71
N ALA A 27 -39.44 3.51 -4.30
CA ALA A 27 -40.26 4.65 -3.93
C ALA A 27 -41.26 4.12 -2.89
N ALA A 28 -41.10 4.54 -1.64
CA ALA A 28 -42.15 4.49 -0.63
C ALA A 28 -42.40 5.92 -0.17
N LEU A 29 -43.34 6.56 -0.87
CA LEU A 29 -44.15 7.64 -0.33
C LEU A 29 -45.07 7.04 0.73
N ALA A 30 -45.12 7.64 1.93
CA ALA A 30 -46.35 8.19 2.50
C ALA A 30 -46.18 8.56 3.98
N THR A 31 -46.26 9.87 4.22
CA THR A 31 -47.12 10.52 5.23
C THR A 31 -46.99 10.12 6.70
N SER A 32 -46.36 10.98 7.49
CA SER A 32 -46.96 11.66 8.66
C SER A 32 -45.96 12.74 9.10
N GLY A 33 -46.33 14.03 9.08
CA GLY A 33 -46.72 14.79 10.28
C GLY A 33 -45.55 14.83 11.28
N VAL A 34 -44.89 15.95 11.56
CA VAL A 34 -45.45 17.07 12.31
C VAL A 34 -44.77 18.38 11.92
N VAL A 35 -45.58 19.28 11.37
CA VAL A 35 -45.37 20.73 11.38
C VAL A 35 -45.69 21.23 12.80
N GLY A 36 -44.80 22.08 13.32
CA GLY A 36 -45.10 23.13 14.30
C GLY A 36 -46.02 22.80 15.48
N THR A 37 -45.43 22.58 16.65
CA THR A 37 -46.11 22.94 17.91
C THR A 37 -45.63 24.31 18.36
N LEU A 38 -46.27 25.35 17.82
CA LEU A 38 -46.55 26.56 18.60
C LEU A 38 -47.38 26.07 19.79
N ALA A 39 -46.79 26.04 20.99
CA ALA A 39 -47.53 25.80 22.21
C ALA A 39 -48.49 26.99 22.40
N ALA A 40 -49.73 26.78 21.96
CA ALA A 40 -50.86 27.64 22.24
C ALA A 40 -51.02 27.78 23.76
N ALA A 41 -51.28 29.02 24.16
CA ALA A 41 -51.71 29.39 25.50
C ALA A 41 -52.87 28.50 26.00
N PRO A 42 -52.95 28.20 27.30
CA PRO A 42 -54.16 27.59 27.84
C PRO A 42 -55.29 28.61 27.84
N ALA A 43 -56.36 28.29 27.10
CA ALA A 43 -57.65 28.96 27.21
C ALA A 43 -58.26 28.62 28.58
N PHE A 44 -58.34 29.62 29.46
CA PHE A 44 -59.12 29.54 30.69
C PHE A 44 -60.60 29.64 30.35
N ALA A 45 -61.34 28.58 30.63
CA ALA A 45 -62.79 28.57 30.64
C ALA A 45 -63.29 29.47 31.79
N ALA A 46 -64.17 30.39 31.45
CA ALA A 46 -64.90 31.22 32.40
C ALA A 46 -66.04 30.42 33.03
N GLU A 47 -66.23 30.56 34.35
CA GLU A 47 -67.53 30.55 35.06
C GLU A 47 -67.33 30.96 36.54
N PRO A 48 -68.38 31.39 37.27
CA PRO A 48 -68.60 32.81 37.59
C PRO A 48 -68.11 33.24 38.99
N ALA A 49 -68.08 34.57 39.16
CA ALA A 49 -67.65 35.27 40.37
C ALA A 49 -68.46 34.92 41.63
N PRO A 50 -67.81 34.91 42.80
CA PRO A 50 -68.41 35.37 44.04
C PRO A 50 -67.84 36.73 44.47
N GLU A 51 -68.70 37.50 45.11
CA GLU A 51 -68.50 38.85 45.62
C GLU A 51 -67.28 39.01 46.53
N GLN A 52 -66.75 40.24 46.51
CA GLN A 52 -65.71 40.74 47.38
C GLN A 52 -66.12 40.66 48.86
N THR A 53 -65.30 39.98 49.66
CA THR A 53 -65.01 40.41 51.03
C THR A 53 -63.51 40.59 51.15
N GLY A 54 -63.12 41.80 51.57
CA GLY A 54 -61.82 42.40 51.32
C GLY A 54 -60.61 41.67 51.91
N LEU A 55 -59.46 42.09 51.36
CA LEU A 55 -58.08 41.69 51.68
C LEU A 55 -57.58 40.43 50.96
N THR A 56 -57.48 40.53 49.64
CA THR A 56 -56.54 39.71 48.86
C THR A 56 -55.12 40.28 49.00
N PRO A 57 -54.10 39.47 49.34
CA PRO A 57 -52.72 39.93 49.42
C PRO A 57 -52.21 40.17 48.00
N VAL A 58 -52.33 41.41 47.54
CA VAL A 58 -51.44 41.96 46.52
C VAL A 58 -50.07 42.07 47.19
N VAL A 59 -49.00 41.65 46.50
CA VAL A 59 -47.59 41.61 46.93
C VAL A 59 -47.15 40.28 47.57
N ALA A 60 -46.63 39.36 46.74
CA ALA A 60 -45.53 38.39 47.04
C ALA A 60 -45.31 37.33 45.93
N ILE A 61 -46.09 37.33 44.83
CA ILE A 61 -45.94 36.31 43.78
C ILE A 61 -44.91 36.72 42.70
N GLY A 62 -44.69 38.03 42.51
CA GLY A 62 -43.73 38.57 41.54
C GLY A 62 -42.28 38.17 41.83
N ASP A 63 -41.86 38.29 43.08
CA ASP A 63 -40.47 38.00 43.48
C ASP A 63 -40.15 36.50 43.38
N SER A 64 -41.05 35.60 43.80
CA SER A 64 -40.78 34.14 43.75
C SER A 64 -40.76 33.54 42.33
N VAL A 65 -41.46 34.15 41.38
CA VAL A 65 -41.44 33.72 39.97
C VAL A 65 -40.19 34.28 39.28
N ALA A 66 -39.79 35.52 39.61
CA ALA A 66 -38.53 36.09 39.14
C ALA A 66 -37.33 35.25 39.62
N ASP A 67 -37.29 34.87 40.90
CA ASP A 67 -36.23 34.02 41.47
C ASP A 67 -36.12 32.64 40.77
N LYS A 68 -37.26 32.04 40.42
CA LYS A 68 -37.29 30.76 39.69
C LYS A 68 -36.79 30.88 38.25
N ILE A 69 -37.10 31.98 37.57
CA ILE A 69 -36.61 32.26 36.23
C ILE A 69 -35.10 32.47 36.26
N ASP A 70 -34.58 33.19 37.25
CA ASP A 70 -33.15 33.43 37.41
C ASP A 70 -32.38 32.14 37.75
N ALA A 71 -32.93 31.31 38.65
CA ALA A 71 -32.38 30.00 38.96
C ALA A 71 -32.37 29.06 37.74
N GLN A 72 -33.45 29.05 36.95
CA GLN A 72 -33.52 28.27 35.71
C GLN A 72 -32.53 28.80 34.66
N ALA A 73 -32.39 30.13 34.53
CA ALA A 73 -31.44 30.75 33.63
C ALA A 73 -29.97 30.49 34.05
N ALA A 74 -29.68 30.37 35.34
CA ALA A 74 -28.37 29.96 35.84
C ALA A 74 -28.09 28.48 35.52
N ALA A 75 -29.03 27.58 35.80
CA ALA A 75 -28.89 26.15 35.48
C ALA A 75 -28.73 25.88 33.98
N GLN A 76 -29.44 26.62 33.11
CA GLN A 76 -29.27 26.51 31.66
C GLN A 76 -27.89 27.02 31.20
N ARG A 77 -27.35 28.07 31.83
CA ARG A 77 -26.01 28.58 31.54
C ARG A 77 -24.92 27.60 31.97
N GLU A 78 -25.07 26.97 33.13
CA GLU A 78 -24.15 25.92 33.61
C GLU A 78 -24.19 24.68 32.72
N ALA A 79 -25.40 24.20 32.35
CA ALA A 79 -25.56 23.08 31.43
C ALA A 79 -24.96 23.38 30.05
N ALA A 80 -25.16 24.59 29.52
CA ALA A 80 -24.56 25.02 28.26
C ALA A 80 -23.03 25.08 28.35
N ALA A 81 -22.48 25.58 29.46
CA ALA A 81 -21.04 25.60 29.70
C ALA A 81 -20.45 24.19 29.81
N GLU A 82 -21.16 23.25 30.44
CA GLU A 82 -20.73 21.86 30.53
C GLU A 82 -20.78 21.14 29.17
N GLN A 83 -21.82 21.37 28.37
CA GLN A 83 -21.88 20.84 27.00
C GLN A 83 -20.74 21.40 26.14
N GLN A 84 -20.49 22.70 26.22
CA GLN A 84 -19.38 23.33 25.50
C GLN A 84 -18.02 22.78 25.97
N ALA A 85 -17.85 22.52 27.27
CA ALA A 85 -16.66 21.87 27.80
C ALA A 85 -16.49 20.42 27.29
N ARG A 86 -17.58 19.64 27.23
CA ARG A 86 -17.58 18.28 26.69
C ARG A 86 -17.29 18.26 25.19
N GLU A 87 -17.86 19.17 24.41
CA GLU A 87 -17.62 19.30 22.97
C GLU A 87 -16.17 19.71 22.69
N THR A 88 -15.65 20.70 23.41
CA THR A 88 -14.25 21.11 23.27
C THR A 88 -13.28 20.00 23.69
N ALA A 89 -13.58 19.24 24.75
CA ALA A 89 -12.79 18.07 25.15
C ALA A 89 -12.84 16.97 24.07
N ARG A 90 -14.02 16.69 23.52
CA ARG A 90 -14.20 15.71 22.42
C ARG A 90 -13.48 16.14 21.15
N ALA A 91 -13.54 17.42 20.79
CA ALA A 91 -12.84 17.98 19.64
C ALA A 91 -11.32 17.92 19.83
N LYS A 92 -10.81 18.25 21.02
CA LYS A 92 -9.39 18.10 21.37
C LYS A 92 -8.94 16.64 21.30
N ALA A 93 -9.71 15.71 21.87
CA ALA A 93 -9.41 14.28 21.81
C ALA A 93 -9.41 13.73 20.38
N ALA A 94 -10.38 14.15 19.55
CA ALA A 94 -10.43 13.78 18.15
C ALA A 94 -9.24 14.35 17.35
N ALA A 95 -8.85 15.59 17.61
CA ALA A 95 -7.67 16.22 16.99
C ALA A 95 -6.37 15.51 17.40
N GLN A 96 -6.22 15.16 18.68
CA GLN A 96 -5.08 14.39 19.18
C GLN A 96 -5.02 12.99 18.55
N ALA A 97 -6.16 12.29 18.47
CA ALA A 97 -6.23 10.97 17.83
C ALA A 97 -5.89 11.03 16.33
N LYS A 98 -6.36 12.07 15.62
CA LYS A 98 -5.99 12.32 14.23
C LYS A 98 -4.48 12.59 14.08
N ALA A 99 -3.92 13.46 14.92
CA ALA A 99 -2.50 13.78 14.91
C ALA A 99 -1.62 12.55 15.20
N ALA A 100 -2.04 11.69 16.15
CA ALA A 100 -1.35 10.44 16.47
C ALA A 100 -1.35 9.47 15.28
N ARG A 101 -2.51 9.25 14.64
CA ARG A 101 -2.63 8.38 13.45
C ARG A 101 -1.79 8.90 12.28
N GLU A 102 -1.76 10.21 12.08
CA GLU A 102 -0.92 10.81 11.03
C GLU A 102 0.58 10.67 11.35
N ALA A 103 0.97 10.81 12.62
CA ALA A 103 2.36 10.61 13.03
C ALA A 103 2.81 9.16 12.83
N GLU A 104 1.97 8.19 13.21
CA GLU A 104 2.20 6.77 12.97
C GLU A 104 2.31 6.46 11.47
N ALA A 105 1.40 6.98 10.65
CA ALA A 105 1.45 6.81 9.20
C ALA A 105 2.71 7.42 8.57
N ARG A 106 3.18 8.57 9.07
CA ARG A 106 4.45 9.18 8.64
C ARG A 106 5.65 8.30 9.01
N ALA A 107 5.70 7.80 10.25
CA ALA A 107 6.75 6.90 10.71
C ALA A 107 6.79 5.60 9.90
N ALA A 108 5.64 5.00 9.59
CA ALA A 108 5.55 3.80 8.76
C ALA A 108 6.07 4.03 7.34
N ARG A 109 5.72 5.17 6.71
CA ARG A 109 6.23 5.53 5.37
C ARG A 109 7.73 5.77 5.35
N GLU A 110 8.27 6.35 6.41
CA GLU A 110 9.72 6.55 6.56
C GLU A 110 10.47 5.23 6.75
N ALA A 111 9.95 4.36 7.62
CA ALA A 111 10.51 3.02 7.80
C ALA A 111 10.53 2.23 6.50
N GLU A 112 9.42 2.25 5.74
CA GLU A 112 9.34 1.58 4.44
C GLU A 112 10.30 2.19 3.42
N ARG A 113 10.39 3.53 3.33
CA ARG A 113 11.36 4.19 2.46
C ARG A 113 12.80 3.77 2.79
N LYS A 114 13.14 3.68 4.07
CA LYS A 114 14.48 3.25 4.52
C LYS A 114 14.74 1.80 4.12
N ARG A 115 13.76 0.92 4.31
CA ARG A 115 13.84 -0.49 3.92
C ARG A 115 14.06 -0.64 2.40
N LEU A 116 13.28 0.05 1.58
CA LEU A 116 13.37 -0.01 0.12
C LEU A 116 14.68 0.55 -0.44
N ASN A 117 15.35 1.46 0.29
CA ASN A 117 16.64 2.03 -0.08
C ASN A 117 17.86 1.20 0.40
N THR A 118 17.63 0.13 1.17
CA THR A 118 18.71 -0.74 1.65
C THR A 118 19.04 -1.79 0.59
N PHE A 119 20.31 -2.15 0.45
CA PHE A 119 20.73 -3.29 -0.36
C PHE A 119 21.09 -4.50 0.51
N VAL A 120 20.97 -5.69 -0.06
CA VAL A 120 21.33 -6.97 0.58
C VAL A 120 22.17 -7.82 -0.36
N ALA A 121 22.87 -8.81 0.18
CA ALA A 121 23.56 -9.81 -0.64
C ALA A 121 22.56 -10.67 -1.43
N PRO A 122 22.86 -11.05 -2.69
CA PRO A 122 21.95 -11.82 -3.52
C PRO A 122 21.81 -13.28 -3.05
N VAL A 123 22.82 -13.81 -2.37
CA VAL A 123 22.83 -15.14 -1.75
C VAL A 123 23.28 -14.98 -0.30
N ALA A 124 22.51 -15.51 0.64
CA ALA A 124 22.85 -15.49 2.05
C ALA A 124 24.05 -16.42 2.33
N ASP A 125 24.93 -16.00 3.23
CA ASP A 125 26.07 -16.79 3.72
C ASP A 125 26.99 -17.37 2.63
N SER A 126 27.08 -16.68 1.49
CA SER A 126 27.94 -17.03 0.37
C SER A 126 29.18 -16.12 0.31
N TYR A 127 30.19 -16.56 -0.43
CA TYR A 127 31.38 -15.78 -0.78
C TYR A 127 31.54 -15.69 -2.29
N VAL A 128 32.35 -14.70 -2.75
CA VAL A 128 32.73 -14.57 -4.16
C VAL A 128 33.77 -15.63 -4.51
N SER A 129 33.40 -16.56 -5.38
CA SER A 129 34.24 -17.65 -5.89
C SER A 129 35.08 -17.24 -7.10
N THR A 130 34.52 -16.44 -8.01
CA THR A 130 35.20 -15.88 -9.18
C THR A 130 35.02 -14.37 -9.22
N GLY A 131 36.12 -13.63 -9.35
CA GLY A 131 36.11 -12.16 -9.39
C GLY A 131 35.78 -11.57 -10.76
N TYR A 132 35.40 -10.30 -10.75
CA TYR A 132 35.17 -9.50 -11.95
C TYR A 132 36.46 -9.28 -12.76
N LYS A 133 36.33 -9.32 -14.08
CA LYS A 133 37.44 -9.27 -15.05
C LYS A 133 38.52 -10.34 -14.86
N THR A 134 38.19 -11.45 -14.19
CA THR A 134 39.04 -12.66 -14.24
C THR A 134 39.18 -13.08 -15.70
N GLY A 135 40.42 -13.11 -16.22
CA GLY A 135 40.70 -13.41 -17.63
C GLY A 135 40.80 -14.91 -17.89
N GLY A 136 40.51 -15.34 -19.13
CA GLY A 136 40.69 -16.72 -19.56
C GLY A 136 39.87 -17.12 -20.78
N SER A 137 40.16 -18.29 -21.35
CA SER A 137 39.47 -18.83 -22.53
C SER A 137 38.06 -19.35 -22.25
N LEU A 138 37.63 -19.38 -20.99
CA LEU A 138 36.30 -19.82 -20.56
C LEU A 138 35.20 -18.78 -20.89
N TRP A 139 35.57 -17.51 -21.08
CA TRP A 139 34.63 -16.42 -21.36
C TRP A 139 34.78 -15.94 -22.80
N SER A 140 33.67 -15.85 -23.54
CA SER A 140 33.66 -15.42 -24.94
C SER A 140 34.15 -13.98 -25.14
N SER A 141 34.04 -13.12 -24.13
CA SER A 141 34.62 -11.77 -24.08
C SER A 141 36.10 -11.73 -23.73
N GLY A 142 36.70 -12.86 -23.35
CA GLY A 142 38.05 -12.97 -22.81
C GLY A 142 38.18 -12.64 -21.32
N ALA A 143 37.10 -12.17 -20.67
CA ALA A 143 37.10 -11.88 -19.23
C ALA A 143 35.70 -12.01 -18.60
N HIS A 144 35.68 -12.36 -17.32
CA HIS A 144 34.47 -12.47 -16.53
C HIS A 144 33.75 -11.11 -16.40
N THR A 145 32.49 -11.04 -16.85
CA THR A 145 31.66 -9.81 -16.88
C THR A 145 30.93 -9.52 -15.58
N GLY A 146 31.03 -10.43 -14.60
CA GLY A 146 30.37 -10.32 -13.31
C GLY A 146 31.23 -10.86 -12.17
N ILE A 147 30.56 -11.24 -11.09
CA ILE A 147 31.13 -12.04 -10.00
C ILE A 147 30.31 -13.31 -9.83
N ASP A 148 30.96 -14.39 -9.40
CA ASP A 148 30.29 -15.65 -9.13
C ASP A 148 30.21 -15.90 -7.63
N PHE A 149 29.00 -16.04 -7.11
CA PHE A 149 28.76 -16.46 -5.73
C PHE A 149 28.72 -17.98 -5.64
N HIS A 150 29.42 -18.54 -4.65
CA HIS A 150 29.37 -19.97 -4.37
C HIS A 150 27.96 -20.38 -3.92
N ALA A 151 27.24 -21.13 -4.76
CA ALA A 151 25.88 -21.57 -4.46
C ALA A 151 25.61 -22.94 -5.08
N SER A 152 25.10 -23.88 -4.27
CA SER A 152 24.57 -25.14 -4.79
C SER A 152 23.33 -24.89 -5.66
N THR A 153 22.97 -25.84 -6.52
CA THR A 153 21.68 -25.75 -7.23
C THR A 153 20.52 -25.75 -6.23
N GLY A 154 19.56 -24.85 -6.40
CA GLY A 154 18.42 -24.71 -5.50
C GLY A 154 18.60 -23.72 -4.35
N THR A 155 19.76 -23.04 -4.22
CA THR A 155 19.91 -21.98 -3.22
C THR A 155 19.06 -20.77 -3.58
N SER A 156 18.36 -20.17 -2.61
CA SER A 156 17.54 -18.98 -2.84
C SER A 156 18.38 -17.79 -3.29
N VAL A 157 17.97 -17.19 -4.42
CA VAL A 157 18.57 -15.97 -4.98
C VAL A 157 17.61 -14.82 -4.76
N HIS A 158 18.12 -13.70 -4.25
CA HIS A 158 17.34 -12.53 -3.86
C HIS A 158 17.72 -11.29 -4.67
N ALA A 159 16.75 -10.41 -4.89
CA ALA A 159 17.01 -9.09 -5.45
C ALA A 159 17.86 -8.28 -4.46
N VAL A 160 18.99 -7.75 -4.93
CA VAL A 160 19.92 -6.98 -4.08
C VAL A 160 19.31 -5.67 -3.60
N GLY A 161 18.29 -5.14 -4.28
CA GLY A 161 17.66 -3.85 -3.96
C GLY A 161 16.27 -3.73 -4.59
N SER A 162 15.62 -2.58 -4.41
CA SER A 162 14.33 -2.29 -5.05
C SER A 162 14.49 -2.03 -6.54
N GLY A 163 13.58 -2.57 -7.34
CA GLY A 163 13.61 -2.35 -8.78
C GLY A 163 12.42 -2.97 -9.51
N THR A 164 12.50 -2.95 -10.84
CA THR A 164 11.52 -3.57 -11.74
C THR A 164 12.22 -4.57 -12.63
N VAL A 165 11.69 -5.80 -12.71
CA VAL A 165 12.19 -6.84 -13.59
C VAL A 165 11.97 -6.40 -15.05
N VAL A 166 13.06 -6.31 -15.82
CA VAL A 166 13.03 -5.96 -17.24
C VAL A 166 13.21 -7.17 -18.13
N GLU A 167 13.90 -8.22 -17.65
CA GLU A 167 14.07 -9.49 -18.35
C GLU A 167 13.93 -10.65 -17.36
N ALA A 168 13.28 -11.73 -17.81
CA ALA A 168 13.10 -12.96 -17.05
C ALA A 168 12.88 -14.11 -18.04
N GLY A 169 13.90 -14.93 -18.26
CA GLY A 169 13.84 -16.00 -19.26
C GLY A 169 15.21 -16.57 -19.61
N TRP A 170 15.33 -17.11 -20.82
CA TRP A 170 16.58 -17.70 -21.32
C TRP A 170 17.48 -16.64 -21.98
N GLY A 171 18.63 -16.38 -21.37
CA GLY A 171 19.65 -15.38 -21.76
C GLY A 171 20.84 -15.92 -22.56
N GLY A 172 20.67 -17.03 -23.27
CA GLY A 172 21.75 -17.65 -24.03
C GLY A 172 22.81 -18.28 -23.12
N SER A 173 24.05 -17.76 -23.15
CA SER A 173 25.16 -18.29 -22.33
C SER A 173 24.90 -18.15 -20.83
N TYR A 174 24.08 -17.20 -20.41
CA TYR A 174 23.66 -17.04 -19.01
C TYR A 174 22.63 -18.08 -18.56
N GLY A 175 22.05 -18.87 -19.47
CA GLY A 175 20.99 -19.81 -19.15
C GLY A 175 19.72 -19.09 -18.72
N ASN A 176 19.04 -19.56 -17.68
CA ASN A 176 17.95 -18.79 -17.10
C ASN A 176 18.51 -17.57 -16.37
N GLU A 177 18.02 -16.40 -16.74
CA GLU A 177 18.42 -15.13 -16.16
C GLU A 177 17.23 -14.27 -15.73
N VAL A 178 17.55 -13.34 -14.83
CA VAL A 178 16.70 -12.22 -14.46
C VAL A 178 17.52 -10.95 -14.54
N VAL A 179 16.99 -9.91 -15.18
CA VAL A 179 17.58 -8.56 -15.17
C VAL A 179 16.60 -7.61 -14.50
N ILE A 180 17.07 -6.85 -13.52
CA ILE A 180 16.28 -5.89 -12.74
C ILE A 180 16.84 -4.50 -12.97
N LYS A 181 15.97 -3.58 -13.41
CA LYS A 181 16.23 -2.15 -13.40
C LYS A 181 16.04 -1.63 -11.98
N MET A 182 17.14 -1.20 -11.37
CA MET A 182 17.20 -0.76 -9.99
C MET A 182 16.68 0.68 -9.84
N ALA A 183 16.25 1.03 -8.63
CA ALA A 183 15.73 2.37 -8.32
C ALA A 183 16.79 3.50 -8.45
N ASP A 184 18.07 3.17 -8.39
CA ASP A 184 19.20 4.09 -8.60
C ASP A 184 19.54 4.33 -10.09
N GLY A 185 18.81 3.67 -10.99
CA GLY A 185 19.01 3.76 -12.44
C GLY A 185 19.96 2.72 -13.04
N MET A 186 20.64 1.92 -12.21
CA MET A 186 21.49 0.82 -12.63
C MET A 186 20.66 -0.43 -12.97
N TYR A 187 21.32 -1.45 -13.49
CA TYR A 187 20.73 -2.76 -13.75
C TYR A 187 21.53 -3.83 -13.01
N THR A 188 20.83 -4.82 -12.48
CA THR A 188 21.45 -6.02 -11.91
C THR A 188 20.97 -7.25 -12.65
N MET A 189 21.90 -8.14 -12.97
CA MET A 189 21.63 -9.37 -13.69
C MET A 189 22.01 -10.57 -12.83
N TYR A 190 21.16 -11.60 -12.85
CA TYR A 190 21.29 -12.83 -12.09
C TYR A 190 21.22 -14.00 -13.07
N GLY A 191 22.33 -14.72 -13.23
CA GLY A 191 22.49 -15.77 -14.22
C GLY A 191 22.48 -17.18 -13.65
N HIS A 192 22.42 -18.14 -14.57
CA HIS A 192 22.56 -19.57 -14.35
C HIS A 192 21.50 -20.18 -13.42
N LEU A 193 20.33 -19.56 -13.33
CA LEU A 193 19.27 -19.95 -12.40
C LEU A 193 18.68 -21.33 -12.74
N SER A 194 18.38 -22.16 -11.75
CA SER A 194 17.63 -23.41 -11.99
C SER A 194 16.14 -23.14 -12.18
N SER A 195 15.63 -22.05 -11.62
CA SER A 195 14.24 -21.62 -11.74
C SER A 195 14.10 -20.12 -11.54
N ILE A 196 13.19 -19.50 -12.29
CA ILE A 196 12.83 -18.09 -12.18
C ILE A 196 11.51 -17.97 -11.42
N GLY A 197 11.49 -17.12 -10.39
CA GLY A 197 10.33 -16.88 -9.51
C GLY A 197 9.63 -15.53 -9.75
N VAL A 198 10.05 -14.77 -10.77
CA VAL A 198 9.52 -13.44 -11.10
C VAL A 198 9.18 -13.32 -12.58
N SER A 199 8.43 -12.28 -12.95
CA SER A 199 8.03 -11.99 -14.33
C SER A 199 8.40 -10.57 -14.74
N VAL A 200 8.60 -10.35 -16.05
CA VAL A 200 8.84 -9.02 -16.61
C VAL A 200 7.73 -8.04 -16.21
N GLY A 201 8.12 -6.83 -15.79
CA GLY A 201 7.24 -5.79 -15.28
C GLY A 201 6.92 -5.89 -13.79
N GLN A 202 7.33 -6.97 -13.11
CA GLN A 202 7.14 -7.12 -11.67
C GLN A 202 8.08 -6.18 -10.89
N SER A 203 7.54 -5.44 -9.93
CA SER A 203 8.35 -4.73 -8.93
C SER A 203 8.87 -5.70 -7.88
N VAL A 204 10.15 -5.55 -7.54
CA VAL A 204 10.83 -6.34 -6.51
C VAL A 204 11.37 -5.42 -5.42
N THR A 205 11.47 -5.96 -4.21
CA THR A 205 12.00 -5.28 -3.03
C THR A 205 13.32 -5.93 -2.59
N PRO A 206 14.17 -5.23 -1.80
CA PRO A 206 15.44 -5.77 -1.35
C PRO A 206 15.23 -7.04 -0.53
N GLY A 207 15.97 -8.10 -0.85
CA GLY A 207 15.85 -9.40 -0.18
C GLY A 207 14.63 -10.22 -0.61
N GLN A 208 13.85 -9.76 -1.59
CA GLN A 208 12.81 -10.59 -2.19
C GLN A 208 13.44 -11.70 -3.01
N GLN A 209 13.03 -12.94 -2.79
CA GLN A 209 13.46 -14.07 -3.59
C GLN A 209 12.98 -13.91 -5.04
N ILE A 210 13.90 -14.04 -6.00
CA ILE A 210 13.64 -13.89 -7.43
C ILE A 210 13.82 -15.19 -8.22
N GLY A 211 14.45 -16.19 -7.62
CA GLY A 211 14.72 -17.47 -8.25
C GLY A 211 15.54 -18.38 -7.36
N LEU A 212 16.07 -19.44 -7.97
CA LEU A 212 16.98 -20.39 -7.35
C LEU A 212 18.25 -20.49 -8.20
N SER A 213 19.43 -20.52 -7.57
CA SER A 213 20.70 -20.74 -8.25
C SER A 213 20.74 -22.10 -8.92
N GLY A 214 21.55 -22.25 -9.96
CA GLY A 214 21.60 -23.47 -10.73
C GLY A 214 22.89 -23.60 -11.50
N ALA A 215 22.81 -24.34 -12.60
CA ALA A 215 23.91 -24.57 -13.52
C ALA A 215 23.42 -24.55 -14.98
N THR A 216 22.47 -23.67 -15.31
CA THR A 216 21.95 -23.54 -16.68
C THR A 216 22.83 -22.62 -17.52
N GLY A 217 22.92 -22.87 -18.82
CA GLY A 217 23.74 -22.06 -19.73
C GLY A 217 25.16 -22.59 -19.84
N ASN A 218 26.12 -21.71 -20.10
CA ASN A 218 27.53 -22.05 -20.25
C ASN A 218 28.26 -21.96 -18.90
N VAL A 219 28.26 -23.06 -18.14
CA VAL A 219 28.88 -23.13 -16.82
C VAL A 219 29.59 -24.46 -16.60
N THR A 220 30.56 -24.47 -15.69
CA THR A 220 31.30 -25.68 -15.28
C THR A 220 30.74 -26.34 -14.02
N GLY A 221 29.89 -25.63 -13.28
CA GLY A 221 29.24 -26.14 -12.06
C GLY A 221 28.25 -25.13 -11.47
N PRO A 222 27.51 -25.53 -10.43
CA PRO A 222 26.52 -24.66 -9.80
C PRO A 222 27.13 -23.43 -9.14
N HIS A 223 26.55 -22.26 -9.44
CA HIS A 223 26.85 -20.98 -8.80
C HIS A 223 25.74 -19.96 -9.12
N LEU A 224 25.82 -18.78 -8.53
CA LEU A 224 25.09 -17.61 -9.03
C LEU A 224 26.07 -16.67 -9.71
N HIS A 225 25.85 -16.40 -11.00
CA HIS A 225 26.53 -15.30 -11.68
C HIS A 225 25.76 -14.00 -11.45
N PHE A 226 26.45 -12.95 -11.04
CA PHE A 226 25.88 -11.64 -10.73
C PHE A 226 26.63 -10.53 -11.45
N GLU A 227 25.90 -9.67 -12.16
CA GLU A 227 26.45 -8.46 -12.77
C GLU A 227 25.75 -7.20 -12.25
N ALA A 228 26.52 -6.12 -12.18
CA ALA A 228 26.00 -4.76 -12.14
C ALA A 228 26.26 -4.12 -13.50
N ARG A 229 25.26 -3.45 -14.06
CA ARG A 229 25.28 -2.91 -15.42
C ARG A 229 24.74 -1.48 -15.49
N THR A 230 25.21 -0.71 -16.47
CA THR A 230 24.69 0.65 -16.75
C THR A 230 23.48 0.65 -17.67
N THR A 231 23.29 -0.40 -18.47
CA THR A 231 22.08 -0.64 -19.27
C THR A 231 21.58 -2.07 -19.05
N ALA A 232 20.41 -2.44 -19.60
CA ALA A 232 19.96 -3.84 -19.55
C ALA A 232 20.88 -4.78 -20.35
N GLU A 233 21.52 -4.22 -21.38
CA GLU A 233 22.24 -4.96 -22.41
C GLU A 233 23.61 -5.47 -21.94
N TYR A 234 24.00 -6.60 -22.53
CA TYR A 234 25.34 -7.18 -22.38
C TYR A 234 26.45 -6.20 -22.77
N GLY A 235 27.58 -6.26 -22.05
CA GLY A 235 28.76 -5.44 -22.30
C GLY A 235 28.72 -4.05 -21.64
N SER A 236 27.67 -3.76 -20.88
CA SER A 236 27.53 -2.55 -20.06
C SER A 236 27.93 -2.78 -18.59
N ASP A 237 28.65 -3.87 -18.33
CA ASP A 237 29.09 -4.33 -17.02
C ASP A 237 30.04 -3.33 -16.33
N VAL A 238 29.84 -3.19 -15.03
CA VAL A 238 30.70 -2.45 -14.10
C VAL A 238 31.08 -3.36 -12.94
N ASP A 239 32.10 -2.98 -12.16
CA ASP A 239 32.54 -3.76 -11.00
C ASP A 239 31.37 -4.00 -10.01
N PRO A 240 30.87 -5.26 -9.90
CA PRO A 240 29.73 -5.57 -9.05
C PRO A 240 30.07 -5.48 -7.56
N VAL A 241 31.33 -5.72 -7.18
CA VAL A 241 31.78 -5.62 -5.78
C VAL A 241 31.81 -4.16 -5.36
N ALA A 242 32.35 -3.29 -6.20
CA ALA A 242 32.33 -1.85 -5.95
C ALA A 242 30.90 -1.30 -5.87
N TYR A 243 30.02 -1.77 -6.75
CA TYR A 243 28.60 -1.43 -6.73
C TYR A 243 27.94 -1.85 -5.41
N LEU A 244 28.05 -3.13 -5.01
CA LEU A 244 27.47 -3.63 -3.76
C LEU A 244 28.01 -2.89 -2.52
N ARG A 245 29.32 -2.64 -2.45
CA ARG A 245 29.96 -1.93 -1.33
C ARG A 245 29.50 -0.48 -1.23
N LYS A 246 29.28 0.21 -2.35
CA LYS A 246 28.71 1.56 -2.37
C LYS A 246 27.34 1.62 -1.70
N HIS A 247 26.57 0.54 -1.77
CA HIS A 247 25.26 0.39 -1.13
C HIS A 247 25.32 -0.29 0.25
N GLY A 248 26.52 -0.45 0.83
CA GLY A 248 26.72 -0.98 2.17
C GLY A 248 26.71 -2.51 2.28
N VAL A 249 26.74 -3.23 1.16
CA VAL A 249 26.80 -4.70 1.13
C VAL A 249 28.26 -5.15 1.01
N ASN A 250 28.73 -5.93 1.99
CA ASN A 250 30.07 -6.50 1.97
C ASN A 250 30.02 -7.92 1.43
N VAL A 251 30.84 -8.17 0.40
CA VAL A 251 31.05 -9.45 -0.28
C VAL A 251 32.54 -9.68 -0.52
#